data_AF-A0A6A6ZJL7-F1
#
_entry.id   AF-A0A6A6ZJL7-F1
#
_cell.length_a   1.000
_cell.length_b   1.000
_cell.length_c   1.000
_cell.angle_alpha   90.00
_cell.angle_beta   90.00
_cell.angle_gamma   90.00
#
_symmetry.space_group_name_H-M   'P 1'
#
loop_
_entity.id
_entity.type
_entity.pdbx_description
1 polymer ?
#
loop_
_entity_poly.entity_id
_entity_poly.type
_entity_poly.pdbx_seq_one_letter_code
_entity_poly.pdbx_strand_id
1 'polypeptide(L)'
;FKKETILKAFEATGVSPLHPEVILKRFNNQPLQDSSIKARGDPQAQKLSQAFHSISVQKTLLEQEAQGLKEALIHERLRRKRGKPLPLGEPEEYHGGAVIWSPGRVNRARDLLQQQEAEEEQQQ
;
A
#
# COMPACT_ATOMS: atom_id res chain seq x y z
N PHE A 1 -26.59 -6.07 13.38
CA PHE A 1 -26.15 -5.04 14.35
C PHE A 1 -27.36 -4.58 15.17
N LYS A 2 -27.33 -4.66 16.51
CA LYS A 2 -28.44 -4.24 17.38
C LYS A 2 -28.26 -2.78 17.81
N LYS A 3 -29.30 -1.97 17.70
CA LYS A 3 -29.29 -0.52 18.03
C LYS A 3 -28.83 -0.25 19.47
N GLU A 4 -29.27 -1.08 20.42
CA GLU A 4 -28.95 -0.94 21.84
C GLU A 4 -27.45 -1.10 22.14
N THR A 5 -26.77 -2.01 21.44
CA THR A 5 -25.33 -2.24 21.61
C THR A 5 -24.52 -1.06 21.09
N ILE A 6 -24.96 -0.44 19.99
CA ILE A 6 -24.30 0.73 19.40
C ILE A 6 -24.42 1.94 20.35
N LEU A 7 -25.60 2.17 20.93
CA LEU A 7 -25.82 3.27 21.87
C LEU A 7 -24.98 3.12 23.15
N LYS A 8 -24.91 1.90 23.72
CA LYS A 8 -24.05 1.62 24.89
C LYS A 8 -22.56 1.83 24.60
N ALA A 9 -22.09 1.50 23.40
CA ALA A 9 -20.70 1.69 23.03
C ALA A 9 -20.32 3.19 22.95
N PHE A 10 -21.21 4.04 22.43
CA PHE A 10 -21.00 5.48 22.42
C PHE A 10 -21.04 6.09 23.83
N GLU A 11 -21.96 5.65 24.68
CA GLU A 11 -22.03 6.08 26.08
C GLU A 11 -20.76 5.69 26.86
N ALA A 12 -20.27 4.47 26.68
CA ALA A 12 -19.07 3.97 27.35
C ALA A 12 -17.78 4.67 26.92
N THR A 13 -17.69 5.08 25.65
CA THR A 13 -16.47 5.69 25.09
C THR A 13 -16.51 7.21 25.14
N GLY A 14 -17.69 7.83 25.23
CA GLY A 14 -17.86 9.29 25.17
C GLY A 14 -17.45 9.92 23.83
N VAL A 15 -17.05 9.11 22.85
CA VAL A 15 -16.57 9.56 21.54
C VAL A 15 -17.79 9.79 20.65
N SER A 16 -18.33 11.00 20.73
CA SER A 16 -19.30 11.49 19.75
C SER A 16 -18.55 12.16 18.61
N PRO A 17 -18.74 11.75 17.35
CA PRO A 17 -18.10 12.41 16.22
C PRO A 17 -18.61 13.85 16.10
N LEU A 18 -17.69 14.80 15.97
CA LEU A 18 -17.97 16.25 15.84
C LEU A 18 -18.99 16.59 14.75
N HIS A 19 -19.09 15.76 13.69
CA HIS A 19 -20.06 15.90 12.61
C HIS A 19 -20.71 14.55 12.26
N PRO A 20 -21.77 14.13 12.98
CA PRO A 20 -22.41 12.83 12.77
C PRO A 20 -23.02 12.69 11.37
N GLU A 21 -23.47 13.80 10.79
CA GLU A 21 -24.07 13.84 9.45
C GLU A 21 -23.12 13.37 8.33
N VAL A 22 -21.82 13.62 8.47
CA VAL A 22 -20.81 13.17 7.50
C VAL A 22 -20.68 11.64 7.53
N ILE A 23 -20.84 11.05 8.72
CA ILE A 23 -20.83 9.61 8.91
C ILE A 23 -22.14 9.00 8.39
N LEU A 24 -23.28 9.62 8.69
CA LEU A 24 -24.58 9.19 8.16
C LEU A 24 -24.62 9.24 6.61
N LYS A 25 -24.01 10.23 5.98
CA LYS A 25 -23.87 10.29 4.50
C LYS A 25 -23.08 9.11 3.93
N ARG A 26 -22.09 8.58 4.65
CA ARG A 26 -21.33 7.38 4.20
C ARG A 26 -22.22 6.14 4.16
N PHE A 27 -23.19 6.05 5.07
CA PHE A 27 -24.15 4.94 5.13
C PHE A 27 -25.36 5.14 4.21
N ASN A 28 -25.70 6.38 3.88
CA ASN A 28 -26.77 6.69 2.91
C ASN A 28 -26.33 6.54 1.45
N ASN A 29 -25.02 6.46 1.17
CA ASN A 29 -24.50 6.19 -0.16
C ASN A 29 -24.45 4.69 -0.45
N GLN A 30 -25.62 4.04 -0.48
CA GLN A 30 -25.83 2.93 -1.40
C GLN A 30 -26.72 3.40 -2.54
N PRO A 31 -26.17 3.64 -3.74
CA PRO A 31 -26.88 3.31 -4.96
C PRO A 31 -26.49 1.87 -5.36
N LEU A 32 -27.53 1.02 -5.50
CA LEU A 32 -27.52 -0.39 -5.88
C LEU A 32 -27.07 -1.35 -4.74
N GLN A 33 -27.93 -2.17 -4.15
CA GLN A 33 -28.87 -3.06 -4.82
C GLN A 33 -30.16 -3.23 -4.02
N ASP A 34 -31.27 -2.69 -4.53
CA ASP A 34 -32.59 -3.25 -4.20
C ASP A 34 -33.60 -3.09 -5.34
N SER A 35 -33.11 -3.02 -6.59
CA SER A 35 -33.95 -3.35 -7.76
C SER A 35 -34.13 -4.87 -7.92
N SER A 36 -33.46 -5.70 -7.12
CA SER A 36 -33.56 -7.16 -7.19
C SER A 36 -34.81 -7.73 -6.52
N ILE A 37 -35.64 -6.92 -5.85
CA ILE A 37 -36.92 -7.41 -5.31
C ILE A 37 -37.97 -7.68 -6.42
N LYS A 38 -37.68 -7.36 -7.70
CA LYS A 38 -38.55 -7.72 -8.84
C LYS A 38 -38.00 -8.80 -9.77
N ALA A 39 -36.95 -9.54 -9.40
CA ALA A 39 -36.51 -10.75 -10.10
C ALA A 39 -36.79 -12.03 -9.27
N ARG A 40 -37.85 -12.03 -8.45
CA ARG A 40 -38.24 -13.19 -7.64
C ARG A 40 -38.76 -14.39 -8.46
N GLY A 41 -38.97 -14.25 -9.77
CA GLY A 41 -39.59 -15.27 -10.62
C GLY A 41 -38.65 -16.11 -11.48
N ASP A 42 -37.51 -15.56 -11.94
CA ASP A 42 -36.73 -16.17 -13.01
C ASP A 42 -35.41 -16.81 -12.51
N PRO A 43 -35.31 -18.15 -12.44
CA PRO A 43 -34.11 -18.84 -11.95
C PRO A 43 -32.86 -18.53 -12.79
N GLN A 44 -33.06 -18.24 -14.08
CA GLN A 44 -31.98 -17.91 -15.00
C GLN A 44 -31.38 -16.53 -14.69
N ALA A 45 -32.20 -15.54 -14.34
CA ALA A 45 -31.72 -14.21 -13.97
C ALA A 45 -30.88 -14.24 -12.68
N GLN A 46 -31.28 -15.07 -11.71
CA GLN A 46 -30.51 -15.26 -10.48
C GLN A 46 -29.16 -15.91 -10.75
N LYS A 47 -29.12 -16.98 -11.56
CA LYS A 47 -27.85 -17.62 -11.98
C LYS A 47 -26.91 -16.64 -12.66
N LEU A 48 -27.43 -15.80 -13.55
CA LEU A 48 -26.64 -14.76 -14.22
C LEU A 48 -26.11 -13.71 -13.23
N SER A 49 -26.94 -13.25 -12.29
CA SER A 49 -26.50 -12.28 -11.26
C SER A 49 -25.41 -12.85 -10.36
N GLN A 50 -25.51 -14.13 -9.99
CA GLN A 50 -24.51 -14.83 -9.18
C GLN A 50 -23.19 -14.96 -9.95
N ALA A 51 -23.25 -15.38 -11.22
CA ALA A 51 -22.08 -15.49 -12.08
C ALA A 51 -21.41 -14.13 -12.32
N PHE A 52 -22.20 -13.09 -12.57
CA PHE A 52 -21.68 -11.73 -12.73
C PHE A 52 -20.99 -11.25 -11.45
N HIS A 53 -21.61 -11.48 -10.28
CA HIS A 53 -21.02 -11.15 -9.00
C HIS A 53 -19.69 -11.91 -8.78
N SER A 54 -19.66 -13.22 -9.03
CA SER A 54 -18.43 -14.00 -8.88
C SER A 54 -17.31 -13.51 -9.79
N ILE A 55 -17.63 -13.20 -11.05
CA ILE A 55 -16.66 -12.65 -12.01
C ILE A 55 -16.17 -11.28 -11.56
N SER A 56 -17.07 -10.41 -11.08
CA SER A 56 -16.69 -9.09 -10.58
C SER A 56 -15.74 -9.19 -9.39
N VAL A 57 -16.02 -10.07 -8.42
CA VAL A 57 -15.14 -10.29 -7.27
C VAL A 57 -13.78 -10.82 -7.73
N GLN A 58 -13.75 -11.82 -8.59
CA GLN A 58 -12.50 -12.38 -9.14
C GLN A 58 -11.67 -11.31 -9.84
N LYS A 59 -12.29 -10.47 -10.67
CA LYS A 59 -11.61 -9.37 -11.35
C LYS A 59 -10.97 -8.40 -10.35
N THR A 60 -11.72 -7.98 -9.32
CA THR A 60 -11.17 -7.06 -8.31
C THR A 60 -10.00 -7.68 -7.55
N LEU A 61 -10.06 -8.97 -7.22
CA LEU A 61 -8.97 -9.67 -6.53
C LEU A 61 -7.71 -9.73 -7.41
N LEU A 62 -7.85 -10.08 -8.68
CA LEU A 62 -6.74 -10.11 -9.64
C LEU A 62 -6.11 -8.74 -9.84
N GLU A 63 -6.91 -7.67 -9.91
CA GLU A 63 -6.41 -6.30 -10.04
C GLU A 63 -5.58 -5.89 -8.80
N GLN A 64 -6.06 -6.21 -7.60
CA GLN A 64 -5.34 -5.92 -6.36
C GLN A 64 -4.06 -6.74 -6.24
N GLU A 65 -4.08 -8.02 -6.63
CA GLU A 65 -2.88 -8.86 -6.66
C GLU A 65 -1.82 -8.29 -7.63
N ALA A 66 -2.22 -7.96 -8.85
CA ALA A 66 -1.33 -7.35 -9.84
C ALA A 66 -0.76 -6.01 -9.35
N GLN A 67 -1.56 -5.21 -8.65
CA GLN A 67 -1.10 -3.97 -8.04
C GLN A 67 -0.08 -4.24 -6.92
N GLY A 68 -0.40 -5.16 -5.99
CA GLY A 68 0.49 -5.52 -4.89
C GLY A 68 1.83 -6.08 -5.37
N LEU A 69 1.84 -6.88 -6.43
CA LEU A 69 3.08 -7.38 -7.04
C LEU A 69 3.95 -6.25 -7.63
N LYS A 70 3.33 -5.25 -8.27
CA LYS A 70 4.05 -4.07 -8.79
C LYS A 70 4.66 -3.25 -7.66
N GLU A 71 3.90 -3.01 -6.59
CA GLU A 71 4.38 -2.30 -5.41
C GLU A 71 5.53 -3.06 -4.74
N ALA A 72 5.38 -4.38 -4.57
CA ALA A 72 6.42 -5.24 -4.03
C ALA A 72 7.71 -5.17 -4.87
N LEU A 73 7.61 -5.21 -6.20
CA LEU A 73 8.76 -5.06 -7.10
C LEU A 73 9.46 -3.70 -6.92
N ILE A 74 8.68 -2.61 -6.82
CA ILE A 74 9.23 -1.26 -6.60
C ILE A 74 9.97 -1.22 -5.27
N HIS A 75 9.37 -1.73 -4.19
CA HIS A 75 9.98 -1.76 -2.87
C HIS A 75 11.23 -2.64 -2.83
N GLU A 76 11.22 -3.78 -3.53
CA GLU A 76 12.36 -4.67 -3.67
C GLU A 76 13.53 -3.96 -4.37
N ARG A 77 13.25 -3.30 -5.49
CA ARG A 77 14.25 -2.51 -6.22
C ARG A 77 14.80 -1.36 -5.39
N LEU A 78 13.94 -0.63 -4.66
CA LEU A 78 14.35 0.43 -3.75
C LEU A 78 15.22 -0.11 -2.61
N ARG A 79 14.88 -1.27 -2.06
CA ARG A 79 15.66 -1.94 -1.02
C ARG A 79 17.02 -2.38 -1.54
N ARG A 80 17.11 -2.94 -2.76
CA ARG A 80 18.41 -3.27 -3.39
C ARG A 80 19.27 -2.04 -3.60
N LYS A 81 18.70 -0.91 -4.04
CA LYS A 81 19.43 0.37 -4.15
C LYS A 81 19.98 0.84 -2.81
N ARG A 82 19.26 0.61 -1.71
CA ARG A 82 19.72 0.93 -0.35
C ARG A 82 20.81 -0.02 0.17
N GLY A 83 20.90 -1.23 -0.38
CA GLY A 83 21.78 -2.30 0.10
C GLY A 83 23.25 -2.15 -0.30
N LYS A 84 23.60 -1.30 -1.26
CA LYS A 84 25.00 -1.01 -1.61
C LYS A 84 25.59 -0.06 -0.55
N PRO A 85 26.51 -0.52 0.31
CA PRO A 85 27.15 0.37 1.27
C PRO A 85 27.97 1.41 0.50
N LEU A 86 27.92 2.67 0.95
CA LEU A 86 28.77 3.70 0.40
C LEU A 86 30.22 3.35 0.74
N PRO A 87 31.13 3.15 -0.24
CA PRO A 87 32.52 2.82 0.03
C PRO A 87 33.24 4.07 0.55
N LEU A 88 33.07 4.35 1.84
CA LEU A 88 33.85 5.34 2.55
C LEU A 88 35.23 4.71 2.77
N GLY A 89 36.24 5.19 2.03
CA GLY A 89 37.60 4.64 2.09
C GLY A 89 38.15 4.57 3.52
N GLU A 90 39.06 3.64 3.77
CA GLU A 90 39.58 3.38 5.12
C GLU A 90 40.20 4.64 5.76
N PRO A 91 39.96 4.89 7.07
CA PRO A 91 40.72 5.91 7.79
C PRO A 91 42.20 5.54 7.84
N GLU A 92 43.10 6.52 7.69
CA GLU A 92 44.56 6.29 7.81
C GLU A 92 44.95 5.73 9.19
N GLU A 93 44.19 6.04 10.25
CA GLU A 93 44.41 5.52 11.60
C GLU A 93 43.08 5.31 12.34
N TYR A 94 42.72 4.05 12.63
CA TYR A 94 41.48 3.70 13.32
C TYR A 94 41.74 3.35 14.79
N HIS A 95 41.42 4.27 15.70
CA HIS A 95 41.61 4.07 17.15
C HIS A 95 40.39 3.44 17.86
N GLY A 96 39.51 2.73 17.14
CA GLY A 96 38.37 2.04 17.76
C GLY A 96 37.18 2.93 18.13
N GLY A 97 37.11 4.17 17.62
CA GLY A 97 36.03 5.13 17.88
C GLY A 97 35.05 5.30 16.70
N ALA A 98 34.02 6.13 16.91
CA ALA A 98 33.15 6.58 15.82
C ALA A 98 33.96 7.46 14.85
N VAL A 99 33.91 7.14 13.55
CA VAL A 99 34.56 7.94 12.50
C VAL A 99 33.57 8.98 11.97
N ILE A 100 33.92 10.27 12.09
CA ILE A 100 33.13 11.37 11.53
C ILE A 100 33.53 11.57 10.06
N TRP A 101 32.54 11.53 9.17
CA TRP A 101 32.76 11.76 7.74
C TRP A 101 32.29 13.16 7.35
N SER A 102 33.17 13.94 6.71
CA SER A 102 32.79 15.25 6.18
C SER A 102 31.89 15.12 4.94
N PRO A 103 30.98 16.08 4.66
CA PRO A 103 30.12 16.05 3.48
C PRO A 103 30.88 15.85 2.17
N GLY A 104 32.06 16.49 2.04
CA GLY A 104 32.91 16.35 0.86
C GLY A 104 33.53 14.96 0.68
N ARG A 105 33.71 14.17 1.75
CA ARG A 105 34.16 12.77 1.63
C ARG A 105 33.02 11.85 1.23
N VAL A 106 31.83 12.09 1.77
CA VAL A 106 30.60 11.38 1.41
C VAL A 106 30.24 11.59 -0.06
N ASN A 107 30.33 12.82 -0.56
CA ASN A 107 30.05 13.11 -1.98
C ASN A 107 31.04 12.40 -2.91
N ARG A 108 32.34 12.46 -2.61
CA ARG A 108 33.35 11.73 -3.41
C ARG A 108 33.08 10.23 -3.49
N ALA A 109 32.71 9.59 -2.37
CA ALA A 109 32.35 8.18 -2.38
C ALA A 109 31.10 7.87 -3.22
N ARG A 110 30.15 8.82 -3.32
CA ARG A 110 28.96 8.69 -4.19
C ARG A 110 29.34 8.82 -5.66
N ASP A 111 30.18 9.79 -6.00
CA ASP A 111 30.64 10.00 -7.38
C ASP A 111 31.39 8.77 -7.91
N LEU A 112 32.25 8.16 -7.08
CA LEU A 112 32.94 6.91 -7.41
C LEU A 112 31.96 5.76 -7.66
N LEU A 113 30.93 5.61 -6.82
CA LEU A 113 29.91 4.58 -7.00
C LEU A 113 29.15 4.78 -8.33
N GLN A 114 28.80 6.03 -8.67
CA GLN A 114 28.13 6.34 -9.93
C GLN A 114 28.98 6.01 -11.15
N GLN A 115 30.29 6.29 -11.08
CA GLN A 115 31.23 5.93 -12.15
C GLN A 115 31.31 4.41 -12.34
N GLN A 116 31.45 3.65 -11.24
CA GLN A 116 31.46 2.18 -11.30
C GLN A 116 30.16 1.61 -11.88
N GLU A 117 29.01 2.11 -11.45
CA GLU A 117 27.70 1.69 -11.99
C GLU A 117 27.59 2.00 -13.50
N ALA A 118 28.06 3.17 -13.95
CA ALA A 118 28.06 3.52 -15.37
C ALA A 118 29.01 2.65 -16.21
N GLU A 119 30.16 2.26 -15.66
CA GLU A 119 31.10 1.34 -16.31
C GLU A 119 30.53 -0.08 -16.40
N GLU A 120 29.87 -0.58 -15.34
CA GLU A 120 29.17 -1.87 -15.35
C GLU A 120 28.04 -1.90 -16.39
N GLU A 121 27.27 -0.80 -16.52
CA GLU A 121 26.21 -0.67 -17.52
C GLU A 121 26.73 -0.65 -18.96
N GLN A 122 27.93 -0.14 -19.22
CA GLN A 122 28.53 -0.17 -20.57
C GLN A 122 29.06 -1.55 -20.98
N GLN A 123 29.29 -2.44 -20.01
CA GLN A 123 29.83 -3.78 -20.24
C GLN A 123 28.75 -4.87 -20.38
N GLN A 124 27.48 -4.54 -20.12
CA GLN A 124 26.31 -5.44 -20.29
C GLN A 124 25.62 -5.26 -21.64
#